data_AF-A0A2V7E5L9-F1
#
_entry.id   AF-A0A2V7E5L9-F1
#
_cell.length_a   1.000
_cell.length_b   1.000
_cell.length_c   1.000
_cell.angle_alpha   90.00
_cell.angle_beta   90.00
_cell.angle_gamma   90.00
#
_symmetry.space_group_name_H-M   'P 1'
#
loop_
_entity.id
_entity.type
_entity.pdbx_description
1 polymer ?
#
loop_
_entity_poly.entity_id
_entity_poly.type
_entity_poly.pdbx_seq_one_letter_code
_entity_poly.pdbx_strand_id
1 'polypeptide(L)' 'MTRPRTVGEILTEHTTLEVESIDRMYLNVYVPQLQYEGGVAHFFRSHRGHPFASSVLMDPISKA' A
#
# COMPACT_ATOMS: atom_id res chain seq x y z
N MET A 1 -8.66 34.26 -39.34
CA MET A 1 -8.24 32.91 -39.81
C MET A 1 -8.42 31.96 -38.66
N THR A 2 -9.16 30.87 -38.83
CA THR A 2 -9.37 29.86 -37.78
C THR A 2 -8.14 28.97 -37.71
N ARG A 3 -7.55 28.82 -36.52
CA ARG A 3 -6.41 27.92 -36.30
C ARG A 3 -6.89 26.47 -36.42
N PRO A 4 -6.11 25.56 -37.02
CA PRO A 4 -6.45 24.13 -37.02
C PRO A 4 -6.57 23.61 -35.59
N ARG A 5 -7.62 22.84 -35.32
CA ARG A 5 -7.79 22.16 -34.02
C ARG A 5 -6.73 21.09 -33.84
N THR A 6 -6.21 20.98 -32.64
CA THR A 6 -5.32 19.89 -32.26
C THR A 6 -6.11 18.61 -32.02
N VAL A 7 -5.45 17.46 -32.13
CA VAL A 7 -6.06 16.17 -31.79
C VAL A 7 -6.52 16.15 -30.34
N GLY A 8 -5.76 16.79 -29.42
CA GLY A 8 -6.13 16.90 -28.01
C GLY A 8 -7.47 17.62 -27.81
N GLU A 9 -7.68 18.75 -28.48
CA GLU A 9 -8.93 19.52 -28.39
C GLU A 9 -10.15 18.71 -28.86
N ILE A 10 -9.99 17.97 -29.97
CA ILE A 10 -11.06 17.11 -30.49
C ILE A 10 -11.35 15.97 -29.51
N LEU A 11 -10.32 15.34 -28.95
CA LEU A 11 -10.49 14.24 -27.99
C LEU A 11 -11.18 14.73 -26.71
N THR A 12 -10.77 15.87 -26.16
CA THR A 12 -11.43 16.45 -24.97
C THR A 12 -12.91 16.75 -25.18
N GLU A 13 -13.32 17.20 -26.38
CA GLU A 13 -14.73 17.43 -26.71
C GLU A 13 -15.57 16.13 -26.78
N HIS A 14 -14.95 14.99 -27.10
CA HIS A 14 -15.67 13.73 -27.39
C HIS A 14 -15.45 12.64 -26.33
N THR A 15 -14.54 12.81 -25.39
CA THR A 15 -14.36 11.89 -24.26
C THR A 15 -15.53 12.04 -23.30
N THR A 16 -16.38 11.00 -23.21
CA THR A 16 -17.54 10.98 -22.30
C THR A 16 -17.24 10.29 -20.96
N LEU A 17 -16.07 9.67 -20.83
CA LEU A 17 -15.63 8.96 -19.62
C LEU A 17 -14.10 9.04 -19.52
N GLU A 18 -13.62 9.58 -18.41
CA GLU A 18 -12.22 9.51 -18.00
C GLU A 18 -12.16 8.70 -16.70
N VAL A 19 -11.25 7.74 -16.62
CA VAL A 19 -11.02 6.94 -15.42
C VAL A 19 -9.58 7.16 -15.00
N GLU A 20 -9.41 7.80 -13.85
CA GLU A 20 -8.13 7.85 -13.16
C GLU A 20 -8.02 6.64 -12.23
N SER A 21 -6.85 6.01 -12.20
CA SER A 21 -6.58 4.88 -11.32
C SER A 21 -5.19 4.99 -10.74
N ILE A 22 -5.09 4.70 -9.45
CA ILE A 22 -3.80 4.60 -8.78
C ILE A 22 -3.29 3.19 -9.04
N ASP A 23 -2.36 3.03 -9.98
CA ASP A 23 -1.78 1.73 -10.32
C ASP A 23 -0.93 1.17 -9.16
N ARG A 24 -0.07 2.01 -8.56
CA ARG A 24 0.85 1.58 -7.50
C ARG A 24 1.02 2.68 -6.45
N MET A 25 0.53 2.42 -5.24
CA MET A 25 0.89 3.21 -4.06
C MET A 25 2.11 2.58 -3.40
N TYR A 26 3.23 3.32 -3.35
CA TYR A 26 4.34 2.95 -2.51
C TYR A 26 4.14 3.54 -1.12
N LEU A 27 3.78 2.70 -0.15
CA LEU A 27 3.50 3.12 1.22
C LEU A 27 4.54 2.53 2.18
N ASN A 28 5.47 3.35 2.65
CA ASN A 28 6.35 2.97 3.74
C ASN A 28 5.64 3.28 5.05
N VAL A 29 5.40 2.25 5.86
CA VAL A 29 4.79 2.41 7.18
C VAL A 29 5.83 2.11 8.24
N TYR A 30 5.88 2.97 9.25
CA TYR A 30 6.73 2.76 10.42
C TYR A 30 5.87 2.45 11.63
N VAL A 31 6.11 1.30 12.25
CA VAL A 31 5.45 0.90 13.49
C VAL A 31 6.51 0.90 14.59
N PRO A 32 6.59 1.95 15.44
CA PRO A 32 7.65 2.10 16.44
C PRO A 32 7.76 0.88 17.36
N GLN A 33 6.62 0.31 17.75
CA GLN A 33 6.55 -0.84 18.65
C GLN A 33 7.05 -2.15 18.02
N LEU A 34 7.33 -2.21 16.71
CA LEU A 34 7.86 -3.42 16.06
C LEU A 34 9.35 -3.32 15.71
N GLN A 35 10.02 -2.23 16.10
CA GLN A 35 11.42 -1.99 15.74
C GLN A 35 12.45 -2.58 16.71
N TYR A 36 11.99 -3.21 17.80
CA TYR A 36 12.85 -3.79 18.84
C TYR A 36 12.26 -5.09 19.36
N GLU A 37 13.10 -5.97 19.92
CA GLU A 37 12.73 -7.35 20.24
C GLU A 37 11.58 -7.46 21.24
N GLY A 38 11.55 -6.61 22.27
CA GLY A 38 10.49 -6.61 23.29
C GLY A 38 9.13 -6.25 22.71
N GLY A 39 9.10 -5.36 21.73
CA GLY A 39 7.89 -4.93 21.06
C GLY A 39 7.32 -6.01 20.13
N VAL A 40 8.19 -6.72 19.41
CA VAL A 40 7.81 -7.91 18.62
C VAL A 40 7.29 -9.03 19.54
N ALA A 41 7.94 -9.26 20.68
CA ALA A 41 7.48 -10.24 21.66
C ALA A 41 6.09 -9.89 22.23
N HIS A 42 5.84 -8.60 22.53
CA HIS A 42 4.53 -8.11 22.95
C HIS A 42 3.47 -8.28 21.85
N PHE A 43 3.81 -8.01 20.59
CA PHE A 43 2.90 -8.22 19.46
C PHE A 43 2.42 -9.68 19.39
N PHE A 44 3.31 -10.66 19.49
CA PHE A 44 2.87 -12.05 19.45
C PHE A 44 2.10 -12.49 20.70
N ARG A 45 2.53 -12.03 21.89
CA ARG A 45 1.94 -12.49 23.14
C ARG A 45 0.62 -11.81 23.49
N SER A 46 0.58 -10.50 23.41
CA SER A 46 -0.54 -9.67 23.86
C SER A 46 -1.48 -9.31 22.73
N HIS A 47 -0.94 -8.93 21.55
CA HIS A 47 -1.79 -8.52 20.42
C HIS A 47 -2.33 -9.73 19.64
N ARG A 48 -1.51 -10.75 19.37
CA ARG A 48 -1.92 -11.99 18.69
C ARG A 48 -2.38 -13.10 19.64
N GLY A 49 -2.21 -12.94 20.95
CA GLY A 49 -2.72 -13.85 21.97
C GLY A 49 -1.96 -15.18 22.10
N HIS A 50 -0.74 -15.29 21.55
CA HIS A 50 0.04 -16.52 21.70
C HIS A 50 0.69 -16.61 23.09
N PRO A 51 0.83 -17.80 23.67
CA PRO A 51 1.49 -17.94 24.98
C PRO A 51 2.93 -17.42 24.99
N PHE A 52 3.66 -17.67 23.90
CA PHE A 52 5.06 -17.31 23.73
C PHE A 52 5.32 -16.76 22.32
N ALA A 53 6.30 -15.86 22.21
CA ALA A 53 6.84 -15.45 20.92
C ALA A 53 7.77 -16.55 20.40
N SER A 54 7.43 -17.14 19.24
CA SER A 54 8.18 -18.22 18.61
C SER A 54 8.47 -17.88 17.16
N SER A 55 9.64 -18.31 16.64
CA SER A 55 10.02 -18.13 15.25
C SER A 55 9.03 -18.77 14.27
N VAL A 56 8.34 -19.84 14.69
CA VAL A 56 7.26 -20.48 13.90
C VAL A 56 6.11 -19.52 13.62
N LEU A 57 5.85 -18.55 14.51
CA LEU A 57 4.83 -17.52 14.31
C LEU A 57 5.29 -16.42 13.35
N MET A 58 6.60 -16.22 13.21
CA MET A 58 7.21 -15.18 12.36
C MET A 58 7.36 -15.65 10.91
N ASP A 59 7.73 -16.92 10.71
CA ASP A 59 8.00 -17.51 9.40
C ASP A 59 6.95 -17.22 8.31
N PRO A 60 5.63 -17.41 8.54
CA PRO A 60 4.64 -17.12 7.51
C PRO A 60 4.47 -15.62 7.22
N ILE A 61 4.76 -14.74 8.19
CA ILE A 61 4.63 -13.29 8.02
C ILE A 61 5.82 -12.75 7.21
N SER A 62 7.02 -13.28 7.42
CA SER A 62 8.23 -12.83 6.73
C SER A 62 8.35 -13.37 5.29
N LYS A 63 7.56 -14.39 4.94
CA LYS A 63 7.54 -15.00 3.59
C LYS A 63 6.33 -14.59 2.75
N ALA A 64 5.43 -13.78 3.31
CA ALA A 64 4.25 -13.25 2.62
C ALA A 64 4.60 -12.08 1.68
#